data_AF-A0A937DQI2-F1
#
_entry.id   AF-A0A937DQI2-F1
#
_cell.length_a   1.000
_cell.length_b   1.000
_cell.length_c   1.000
_cell.angle_alpha   90.00
_cell.angle_beta   90.00
_cell.angle_gamma   90.00
#
_symmetry.space_group_name_H-M   'P 1'
#
loop_
_entity.id
_entity.type
_entity.pdbx_description
1 polymer ?
#
loop_
_entity_poly.entity_id
_entity_poly.type
_entity_poly.pdbx_seq_one_letter_code
_entity_poly.pdbx_strand_id
1 'polypeptide(L)'
;MNSSLNIRKLLLLTLLLCSVATLYAQEFSNKGKEFWIAYPAHIDGTQSVMGLYITSDVNTTGTVKVGSTTTLNFTVSANQVTRVFLGSSTGVDASNNDVYLNMADGVKSNAAIKINSNDPIVVYSHIIRSARSGASLIIPTQVLGNEYIAPSFGSVTVSQPGQGTGGAQGGIGQITVIATQANTTIEITPTAAGGSRVAGTPFQVTLLAEGDVYQFQAASQADLSGTKIRSIATAGSGGCKPIAVFSSSTWSPFECAGASGGDNLYQQLFPTRSWGKQFVT
;
A
#
# COMPACT_ATOMS: atom_id res chain seq x y z
N MET A 1 -31.46 34.02 46.23
CA MET A 1 -30.18 33.34 45.90
C MET A 1 -30.47 32.23 44.89
N ASN A 2 -29.63 32.06 43.86
CA ASN A 2 -29.58 30.92 42.90
C ASN A 2 -30.01 31.12 41.42
N SER A 3 -30.20 32.33 40.89
CA SER A 3 -30.42 32.47 39.41
C SER A 3 -29.11 32.46 38.59
N SER A 4 -27.98 32.86 39.18
CA SER A 4 -26.68 32.93 38.50
C SER A 4 -26.04 31.56 38.23
N LEU A 5 -26.46 30.51 38.95
CA LEU A 5 -25.95 29.15 38.79
C LEU A 5 -26.48 28.47 37.51
N ASN A 6 -27.67 28.87 37.03
CA ASN A 6 -28.30 28.30 35.84
C ASN A 6 -27.70 28.86 34.53
N ILE A 7 -27.30 30.13 34.52
CA ILE A 7 -26.67 30.77 33.35
C ILE A 7 -25.29 30.18 33.07
N ARG A 8 -24.48 29.92 34.12
CA ARG A 8 -23.15 29.28 33.96
C ARG A 8 -23.25 27.84 33.44
N LYS A 9 -24.22 27.08 33.91
CA LYS A 9 -24.49 25.72 33.42
C LYS A 9 -24.96 25.71 31.96
N LEU A 10 -25.79 26.68 31.58
CA LEU A 10 -26.24 26.84 30.20
C LEU A 10 -25.08 27.21 29.28
N LEU A 11 -24.20 28.12 29.70
CA LEU A 11 -22.98 28.51 28.98
C LEU A 11 -21.98 27.36 28.81
N LEU A 12 -21.78 26.54 29.84
CA LEU A 12 -20.94 25.34 29.75
C LEU A 12 -21.53 24.29 28.80
N LEU A 13 -22.86 24.14 28.80
CA LEU A 13 -23.56 23.23 27.90
C LEU A 13 -23.47 23.69 26.44
N THR A 14 -23.61 24.99 26.15
CA THR A 14 -23.41 25.54 24.80
C THR A 14 -21.95 25.47 24.34
N LEU A 15 -20.98 25.71 25.23
CA LEU A 15 -19.56 25.53 24.89
C LEU A 15 -19.24 24.07 24.55
N LEU A 16 -19.84 23.12 25.29
CA LEU A 16 -19.70 21.70 25.03
C LEU A 16 -20.37 21.29 23.71
N LEU A 17 -21.59 21.79 23.42
CA LEU A 17 -22.29 21.52 22.17
C LEU A 17 -21.56 22.11 20.95
N CYS A 18 -20.96 23.29 21.07
CA CYS A 18 -20.14 23.88 20.01
C CYS A 18 -18.81 23.16 19.79
N SER A 19 -18.24 22.49 20.80
CA SER A 19 -17.04 21.68 20.64
C SER A 19 -17.30 20.28 20.07
N VAL A 20 -18.55 19.78 20.13
CA VAL A 20 -18.93 18.53 19.42
C VAL A 20 -19.13 18.78 17.92
N ALA A 21 -19.46 20.01 17.50
CA ALA A 21 -19.71 20.34 16.09
C ALA A 21 -18.43 20.34 15.21
N THR A 22 -17.24 20.31 15.81
CA THR A 22 -15.95 20.20 15.10
C THR A 22 -15.35 18.79 15.14
N LEU A 23 -16.15 17.78 15.49
CA LEU A 23 -15.79 16.39 15.22
C LEU A 23 -15.91 16.15 13.71
N TYR A 24 -14.79 16.33 13.00
CA TYR A 24 -14.58 15.66 11.73
C TYR A 24 -14.76 14.17 12.00
N ALA A 25 -15.90 13.61 11.60
CA ALA A 25 -15.98 12.18 11.36
C ALA A 25 -14.78 11.85 10.46
N GLN A 26 -13.96 10.87 10.86
CA GLN A 26 -12.86 10.43 10.02
C GLN A 26 -13.48 9.84 8.76
N GLU A 27 -13.58 10.66 7.72
CA GLU A 27 -14.03 10.27 6.40
C GLU A 27 -13.05 9.21 5.90
N PHE A 28 -13.49 7.95 5.89
CA PHE A 28 -12.82 6.86 5.17
C PHE A 28 -13.04 7.07 3.67
N SER A 29 -12.50 8.18 3.15
CA SER A 29 -12.58 8.52 1.74
C SER A 29 -11.39 7.93 1.00
N ASN A 30 -11.66 7.38 -0.18
CA ASN A 30 -10.62 7.06 -1.15
C ASN A 30 -10.09 8.31 -1.89
N LYS A 31 -10.63 9.49 -1.56
CA LYS A 31 -10.21 10.78 -2.08
C LYS A 31 -9.29 11.48 -1.08
N GLY A 32 -8.16 12.00 -1.55
CA GLY A 32 -7.18 12.68 -0.70
C GLY A 32 -6.11 13.40 -1.51
N LYS A 33 -5.11 13.97 -0.83
CA LYS A 33 -4.06 14.78 -1.47
C LYS A 33 -2.68 14.14 -1.46
N GLU A 34 -2.48 13.09 -0.65
CA GLU A 34 -1.20 12.39 -0.53
C GLU A 34 -1.44 10.88 -0.56
N PHE A 35 -0.63 10.16 -1.34
CA PHE A 35 -0.73 8.71 -1.52
C PHE A 35 0.66 8.06 -1.57
N TRP A 36 0.73 6.81 -1.12
CA TRP A 36 1.94 6.01 -1.03
C TRP A 36 1.74 4.66 -1.72
N ILE A 37 2.59 4.37 -2.70
CA ILE A 37 2.45 3.18 -3.55
C ILE A 37 3.77 2.43 -3.56
N ALA A 38 3.69 1.12 -3.36
CA ALA A 38 4.83 0.22 -3.52
C ALA A 38 4.83 -0.40 -4.92
N TYR A 39 6.02 -0.76 -5.40
CA TYR A 39 6.20 -1.61 -6.57
C TYR A 39 6.85 -2.94 -6.16
N PRO A 40 6.06 -3.91 -5.67
CA PRO A 40 6.55 -5.22 -5.24
C PRO A 40 7.24 -6.00 -6.35
N ALA A 41 8.01 -7.03 -5.97
CA ALA A 41 8.63 -7.91 -6.96
C ALA A 41 7.57 -8.53 -7.89
N HIS A 42 7.95 -8.70 -9.15
CA HIS A 42 7.13 -9.28 -10.18
C HIS A 42 7.95 -10.34 -10.93
N ILE A 43 7.28 -11.36 -11.47
CA ILE A 43 7.97 -12.44 -12.19
C ILE A 43 8.74 -11.96 -13.42
N ASP A 44 8.31 -10.84 -14.00
CA ASP A 44 8.98 -10.19 -15.12
C ASP A 44 10.03 -9.15 -14.71
N GLY A 45 10.30 -9.00 -13.42
CA GLY A 45 11.24 -7.99 -12.95
C GLY A 45 10.82 -6.57 -13.34
N THR A 46 11.80 -5.73 -13.66
CA THR A 46 11.59 -4.35 -14.12
C THR A 46 11.00 -4.26 -15.54
N GLN A 47 10.76 -5.39 -16.21
CA GLN A 47 10.07 -5.40 -17.48
C GLN A 47 8.56 -5.16 -17.31
N SER A 48 7.97 -5.37 -16.12
CA SER A 48 6.61 -4.93 -15.85
C SER A 48 6.50 -3.40 -15.79
N VAL A 49 5.31 -2.88 -16.05
CA VAL A 49 5.00 -1.45 -16.02
C VAL A 49 4.03 -1.17 -14.87
N MET A 50 4.31 -0.13 -14.09
CA MET A 50 3.38 0.43 -13.11
C MET A 50 2.61 1.58 -13.77
N GLY A 51 1.32 1.37 -14.02
CA GLY A 51 0.39 2.42 -14.42
C GLY A 51 -0.27 3.05 -13.21
N LEU A 52 -0.30 4.38 -13.19
CA LEU A 52 -1.02 5.20 -12.23
C LEU A 52 -2.17 5.89 -12.96
N TYR A 53 -3.38 5.73 -12.45
CA TYR A 53 -4.58 6.36 -12.98
C TYR A 53 -5.12 7.33 -11.92
N ILE A 54 -5.09 8.62 -12.25
CA ILE A 54 -5.37 9.71 -11.32
C ILE A 54 -6.59 10.47 -11.82
N THR A 55 -7.60 10.64 -10.97
CA THR A 55 -8.85 11.32 -11.32
C THR A 55 -9.30 12.28 -10.21
N SER A 56 -10.11 13.27 -10.58
CA SER A 56 -10.71 14.25 -9.66
C SER A 56 -11.99 14.79 -10.28
N ASP A 57 -12.90 15.30 -9.45
CA ASP A 57 -14.10 16.03 -9.87
C ASP A 57 -13.83 17.52 -10.18
N VAL A 58 -12.61 18.00 -9.91
CA VAL A 58 -12.15 19.36 -10.20
C VAL A 58 -10.87 19.33 -11.03
N ASN A 59 -10.59 20.45 -11.72
CA ASN A 59 -9.28 20.65 -12.34
C ASN A 59 -8.24 20.79 -11.24
N THR A 60 -7.17 20.00 -11.29
CA THR A 60 -6.09 20.10 -10.32
C THR A 60 -4.75 19.67 -10.93
N THR A 61 -3.68 19.90 -10.17
CA THR A 61 -2.31 19.55 -10.54
C THR A 61 -1.61 18.89 -9.36
N GLY A 62 -0.54 18.17 -9.65
CA GLY A 62 0.24 17.50 -8.62
C GLY A 62 1.55 16.92 -9.12
N THR A 63 2.18 16.14 -8.27
CA THR A 63 3.45 15.47 -8.56
C THR A 63 3.41 13.99 -8.25
N VAL A 64 4.10 13.21 -9.08
CA VAL A 64 4.47 11.81 -8.81
C VAL A 64 5.97 11.78 -8.55
N LYS A 65 6.37 11.57 -7.30
CA LYS A 65 7.77 11.32 -6.93
C LYS A 65 8.04 9.82 -7.04
N VAL A 66 8.99 9.46 -7.90
CA VAL A 66 9.41 8.09 -8.18
C VAL A 66 10.76 7.87 -7.50
N GLY A 67 10.71 7.27 -6.32
CA GLY A 67 11.87 7.03 -5.49
C GLY A 67 12.51 8.32 -4.96
N SER A 68 13.84 8.39 -4.92
CA SER A 68 14.56 9.59 -4.44
C SER A 68 14.90 10.60 -5.53
N THR A 69 14.89 10.21 -6.80
CA THR A 69 15.54 10.98 -7.88
C THR A 69 14.56 11.72 -8.79
N THR A 70 13.43 11.11 -9.12
CA THR A 70 12.58 11.55 -10.22
C THR A 70 11.27 12.12 -9.71
N THR A 71 10.87 13.29 -10.22
CA THR A 71 9.57 13.89 -9.92
C THR A 71 8.90 14.31 -11.22
N LEU A 72 7.69 13.80 -11.46
CA LEU A 72 6.88 14.10 -12.63
C LEU A 72 5.72 15.01 -12.22
N ASN A 73 5.45 16.05 -13.00
CA ASN A 73 4.25 16.86 -12.83
C ASN A 73 3.09 16.24 -13.60
N PHE A 74 1.88 16.33 -13.05
CA PHE A 74 0.66 15.93 -13.75
C PHE A 74 -0.43 17.00 -13.60
N THR A 75 -1.36 16.99 -14.55
CA THR A 75 -2.59 17.79 -14.50
C THR A 75 -3.77 16.84 -14.66
N VAL A 76 -4.82 17.03 -13.86
CA VAL A 76 -6.09 16.33 -13.97
C VAL A 76 -7.15 17.34 -14.38
N SER A 77 -7.83 17.09 -15.50
CA SER A 77 -9.05 17.81 -15.82
C SER A 77 -10.22 17.19 -15.06
N ALA A 78 -11.18 18.01 -14.64
CA ALA A 78 -12.36 17.57 -13.92
C ALA A 78 -13.07 16.42 -14.65
N ASN A 79 -13.36 15.35 -13.91
CA ASN A 79 -14.02 14.13 -14.37
C ASN A 79 -13.26 13.36 -15.47
N GLN A 80 -11.95 13.60 -15.60
CA GLN A 80 -11.08 12.88 -16.53
C GLN A 80 -9.99 12.11 -15.79
N VAL A 81 -9.44 11.10 -16.46
CA VAL A 81 -8.33 10.28 -15.94
C VAL A 81 -7.03 10.73 -16.57
N THR A 82 -6.07 11.10 -15.74
CA THR A 82 -4.67 11.29 -16.11
C THR A 82 -3.89 10.02 -15.84
N ARG A 83 -3.01 9.64 -16.78
CA ARG A 83 -2.21 8.41 -16.68
C ARG A 83 -0.73 8.76 -16.54
N VAL A 84 -0.03 8.02 -15.68
CA VAL A 84 1.43 8.06 -15.57
C VAL A 84 1.95 6.63 -15.55
N PHE A 85 2.87 6.29 -16.44
CA PHE A 85 3.45 4.95 -16.56
C PHE A 85 4.92 4.95 -16.14
N LEU A 86 5.29 4.01 -15.27
CA LEU A 86 6.66 3.77 -14.82
C LEU A 86 7.13 2.41 -15.33
N GLY A 87 8.22 2.35 -16.08
CA GLY A 87 8.71 1.09 -16.64
C GLY A 87 10.09 1.22 -17.29
N SER A 88 10.47 0.17 -18.02
CA SER A 88 11.74 0.12 -18.76
C SER A 88 11.57 0.17 -20.29
N SER A 89 10.32 0.30 -20.77
CA SER A 89 9.98 0.29 -22.20
C SER A 89 9.85 1.70 -22.78
N THR A 90 9.88 1.83 -24.10
CA THR A 90 9.61 3.10 -24.80
C THR A 90 8.17 3.55 -24.56
N GLY A 91 7.97 4.84 -24.28
CA GLY A 91 6.62 5.42 -24.07
C GLY A 91 6.14 5.45 -22.62
N VAL A 92 7.02 5.12 -21.65
CA VAL A 92 6.78 5.37 -20.22
C VAL A 92 7.23 6.77 -19.83
N ASP A 93 6.64 7.32 -18.76
CA ASP A 93 6.94 8.67 -18.25
C ASP A 93 8.21 8.71 -17.38
N ALA A 94 8.55 7.60 -16.71
CA ALA A 94 9.80 7.46 -15.96
C ALA A 94 10.25 6.00 -15.79
N SER A 95 11.50 5.83 -15.37
CA SER A 95 12.05 4.52 -15.01
C SER A 95 11.43 3.97 -13.72
N ASN A 96 11.23 2.64 -13.66
CA ASN A 96 10.80 1.94 -12.45
C ASN A 96 11.95 1.40 -11.59
N ASN A 97 13.21 1.54 -12.00
CA ASN A 97 14.35 0.90 -11.33
C ASN A 97 14.49 1.33 -9.85
N ASP A 98 14.24 2.60 -9.53
CA ASP A 98 14.41 3.14 -8.18
C ASP A 98 13.33 2.62 -7.22
N VAL A 99 12.14 2.33 -7.74
CA VAL A 99 10.97 1.94 -6.93
C VAL A 99 10.68 0.44 -6.93
N TYR A 100 11.19 -0.31 -7.92
CA TYR A 100 10.99 -1.76 -8.01
C TYR A 100 11.72 -2.51 -6.88
N LEU A 101 11.02 -3.39 -6.17
CA LEU A 101 11.56 -4.17 -5.05
C LEU A 101 12.09 -5.52 -5.55
N ASN A 102 13.41 -5.64 -5.68
CA ASN A 102 14.09 -6.83 -6.20
C ASN A 102 14.65 -7.76 -5.11
N MET A 103 14.01 -7.82 -3.94
CA MET A 103 14.53 -8.54 -2.77
C MET A 103 13.46 -9.40 -2.08
N ALA A 104 13.82 -10.59 -1.63
CA ALA A 104 12.88 -11.49 -0.95
C ALA A 104 12.56 -11.03 0.49
N ASP A 105 13.56 -10.57 1.23
CA ASP A 105 13.43 -10.02 2.58
C ASP A 105 14.40 -8.85 2.71
N GLY A 106 13.89 -7.65 2.93
CA GLY A 106 14.75 -6.49 3.17
C GLY A 106 14.09 -5.14 2.94
N VAL A 107 14.84 -4.09 3.25
CA VAL A 107 14.43 -2.70 3.08
C VAL A 107 15.13 -2.12 1.85
N LYS A 108 14.37 -1.51 0.95
CA LYS A 108 14.89 -0.64 -0.10
C LYS A 108 14.61 0.80 0.28
N SER A 109 15.66 1.61 0.36
CA SER A 109 15.51 2.99 0.82
C SER A 109 14.89 3.88 -0.25
N ASN A 110 14.00 4.79 0.17
CA ASN A 110 13.32 5.75 -0.72
C ASN A 110 12.73 5.08 -1.98
N ALA A 111 12.12 3.91 -1.84
CA ALA A 111 11.59 3.12 -2.95
C ALA A 111 10.08 3.30 -3.17
N ALA A 112 9.42 4.10 -2.34
CA ALA A 112 8.00 4.39 -2.52
C ALA A 112 7.76 5.34 -3.70
N ILE A 113 6.63 5.15 -4.37
CA ILE A 113 6.07 6.15 -5.27
C ILE A 113 5.13 7.02 -4.42
N LYS A 114 5.42 8.33 -4.33
CA LYS A 114 4.61 9.29 -3.57
C LYS A 114 3.87 10.20 -4.54
N ILE A 115 2.55 10.31 -4.38
CA ILE A 115 1.73 11.25 -5.14
C ILE A 115 1.27 12.37 -4.22
N ASN A 116 1.44 13.62 -4.66
CA ASN A 116 0.89 14.81 -3.99
C ASN A 116 0.02 15.61 -4.98
N SER A 117 -1.07 16.20 -4.53
CA SER A 117 -1.92 17.07 -5.34
C SER A 117 -2.41 18.31 -4.60
N ASN A 118 -2.76 19.36 -5.35
CA ASN A 118 -3.30 20.60 -4.79
C ASN A 118 -4.72 20.40 -4.23
N ASP A 119 -5.54 19.62 -4.93
CA ASP A 119 -6.92 19.27 -4.57
C ASP A 119 -7.09 17.76 -4.41
N PRO A 120 -8.13 17.29 -3.71
CA PRO A 120 -8.34 15.86 -3.52
C PRO A 120 -8.51 15.11 -4.86
N ILE A 121 -7.78 14.00 -5.01
CA ILE A 121 -7.80 13.09 -6.15
C ILE A 121 -8.15 11.68 -5.68
N VAL A 122 -8.50 10.78 -6.61
CA VAL A 122 -8.55 9.33 -6.41
C VAL A 122 -7.47 8.70 -7.27
N VAL A 123 -6.79 7.69 -6.73
CA VAL A 123 -5.65 7.04 -7.39
C VAL A 123 -5.88 5.54 -7.49
N TYR A 124 -5.61 4.98 -8.66
CA TYR A 124 -5.46 3.53 -8.86
C TYR A 124 -4.05 3.25 -9.34
N SER A 125 -3.45 2.16 -8.87
CA SER A 125 -2.18 1.65 -9.37
C SER A 125 -2.37 0.28 -10.01
N HIS A 126 -1.56 -0.02 -11.03
CA HIS A 126 -1.73 -1.21 -11.86
C HIS A 126 -0.38 -1.71 -12.35
N ILE A 127 -0.01 -2.94 -11.99
CA ILE A 127 1.17 -3.61 -12.50
C ILE A 127 0.75 -4.45 -13.71
N ILE A 128 1.41 -4.25 -14.86
CA ILE A 128 1.04 -4.86 -16.13
C ILE A 128 2.27 -5.41 -16.83
N ARG A 129 2.16 -6.63 -17.35
CA ARG A 129 3.10 -7.16 -18.34
C ARG A 129 2.49 -8.32 -19.11
N SER A 130 2.43 -8.21 -20.44
CA SER A 130 1.90 -9.29 -21.30
C SER A 130 0.49 -9.71 -20.82
N ALA A 131 0.24 -11.01 -20.63
CA ALA A 131 -0.99 -11.55 -20.06
C ALA A 131 -0.98 -11.63 -18.52
N ARG A 132 -0.46 -10.60 -17.84
CA ARG A 132 -0.38 -10.50 -16.37
C ARG A 132 -0.76 -9.10 -15.91
N SER A 133 -1.65 -9.02 -14.93
CA SER A 133 -2.23 -7.77 -14.47
C SER A 133 -2.63 -7.84 -12.99
N GLY A 134 -2.29 -6.81 -12.21
CA GLY A 134 -2.80 -6.64 -10.85
C GLY A 134 -2.99 -5.16 -10.51
N ALA A 135 -4.18 -4.77 -10.07
CA ALA A 135 -4.53 -3.38 -9.80
C ALA A 135 -5.12 -3.18 -8.42
N SER A 136 -4.86 -2.01 -7.83
CA SER A 136 -5.37 -1.63 -6.51
C SER A 136 -5.91 -0.20 -6.55
N LEU A 137 -7.01 0.03 -5.85
CA LEU A 137 -7.35 1.37 -5.35
C LEU A 137 -6.29 1.78 -4.33
N ILE A 138 -5.82 3.02 -4.39
CA ILE A 138 -4.82 3.54 -3.46
C ILE A 138 -5.50 4.44 -2.43
N ILE A 139 -5.26 4.13 -1.16
CA ILE A 139 -5.82 4.76 0.01
C ILE A 139 -4.97 5.99 0.35
N PRO A 140 -5.59 7.17 0.58
CA PRO A 140 -4.85 8.38 0.92
C PRO A 140 -4.22 8.29 2.33
N THR A 141 -3.11 9.00 2.55
CA THR A 141 -2.34 8.95 3.80
C THR A 141 -3.19 9.16 5.06
N GLN A 142 -4.19 10.05 4.99
CA GLN A 142 -5.08 10.36 6.12
C GLN A 142 -5.91 9.17 6.62
N VAL A 143 -6.15 8.17 5.76
CA VAL A 143 -6.92 6.98 6.09
C VAL A 143 -6.03 5.85 6.62
N LEU A 144 -4.74 5.85 6.26
CA LEU A 144 -3.78 4.83 6.70
C LEU A 144 -3.74 4.70 8.22
N GLY A 145 -3.61 3.46 8.68
CA GLY A 145 -3.48 3.12 10.09
C GLY A 145 -2.12 2.55 10.42
N ASN A 146 -2.04 1.95 11.59
CA ASN A 146 -0.84 1.36 12.16
C ASN A 146 -0.95 -0.15 12.37
N GLU A 147 -2.08 -0.80 12.07
CA GLU A 147 -2.30 -2.23 12.23
C GLU A 147 -3.05 -2.82 11.04
N TYR A 148 -2.55 -3.96 10.55
CA TYR A 148 -3.02 -4.64 9.35
C TYR A 148 -2.93 -6.16 9.53
N ILE A 149 -3.82 -6.87 8.84
CA ILE A 149 -3.73 -8.32 8.66
C ILE A 149 -3.76 -8.58 7.16
N ALA A 150 -2.77 -9.31 6.66
CA ALA A 150 -2.64 -9.57 5.23
C ALA A 150 -3.55 -10.73 4.80
N PRO A 151 -4.45 -10.55 3.83
CA PRO A 151 -4.94 -11.65 3.01
C PRO A 151 -3.83 -12.07 2.04
N SER A 152 -3.71 -13.36 1.74
CA SER A 152 -2.78 -13.84 0.72
C SER A 152 -3.36 -15.11 0.08
N PHE A 153 -2.64 -15.66 -0.88
CA PHE A 153 -3.00 -16.91 -1.50
C PHE A 153 -1.71 -17.67 -1.78
N GLY A 154 -1.63 -18.92 -1.32
CA GLY A 154 -0.52 -19.80 -1.65
C GLY A 154 -0.49 -20.09 -3.15
N SER A 155 0.69 -20.34 -3.70
CA SER A 155 0.83 -20.71 -5.12
C SER A 155 1.08 -22.20 -5.26
N VAL A 156 0.85 -22.71 -6.47
CA VAL A 156 1.20 -24.07 -6.85
C VAL A 156 2.35 -24.07 -7.85
N THR A 157 3.15 -25.13 -7.82
CA THR A 157 4.20 -25.34 -8.81
C THR A 157 3.57 -25.74 -10.14
N VAL A 158 3.98 -25.10 -11.24
CA VAL A 158 3.50 -25.42 -12.58
C VAL A 158 4.55 -26.24 -13.33
N SER A 159 4.12 -27.36 -13.93
CA SER A 159 5.01 -28.37 -14.55
C SER A 159 5.47 -28.00 -15.97
N GLN A 160 4.76 -27.09 -16.62
CA GLN A 160 5.06 -26.56 -17.96
C GLN A 160 4.67 -25.07 -17.99
N PRO A 161 5.53 -24.14 -17.56
CA PRO A 161 5.31 -22.74 -17.89
C PRO A 161 5.26 -22.63 -19.43
N GLY A 162 4.18 -22.11 -19.99
CA GLY A 162 4.07 -21.92 -21.45
C GLY A 162 5.32 -21.23 -22.03
N GLN A 163 5.76 -21.59 -23.23
CA GLN A 163 6.96 -20.98 -23.83
C GLN A 163 6.83 -19.44 -23.84
N GLY A 164 7.78 -18.74 -23.21
CA GLY A 164 7.72 -17.29 -22.99
C GLY A 164 7.25 -16.86 -21.58
N THR A 165 6.98 -17.81 -20.68
CA THR A 165 6.54 -17.52 -19.31
C THR A 165 7.63 -17.87 -18.30
N GLY A 166 8.18 -16.88 -17.58
CA GLY A 166 9.12 -17.11 -16.48
C GLY A 166 8.53 -17.84 -15.25
N GLY A 167 7.38 -18.52 -15.41
CA GLY A 167 6.52 -19.12 -14.38
C GLY A 167 7.00 -20.43 -13.77
N ALA A 168 8.17 -20.94 -14.15
CA ALA A 168 8.59 -22.32 -13.89
C ALA A 168 8.56 -22.76 -12.42
N GLN A 169 8.60 -21.81 -11.48
CA GLN A 169 8.67 -22.08 -10.04
C GLN A 169 7.45 -21.61 -9.26
N GLY A 170 6.31 -21.35 -9.91
CA GLY A 170 5.11 -20.86 -9.23
C GLY A 170 5.26 -19.41 -8.74
N GLY A 171 4.15 -18.83 -8.30
CA GLY A 171 4.09 -17.51 -7.70
C GLY A 171 4.63 -17.46 -6.28
N ILE A 172 5.10 -16.31 -5.82
CA ILE A 172 5.48 -16.12 -4.42
C ILE A 172 4.61 -15.03 -3.80
N GLY A 173 3.85 -15.39 -2.76
CA GLY A 173 3.11 -14.44 -1.94
C GLY A 173 4.06 -13.50 -1.20
N GLN A 174 3.71 -12.22 -1.14
CA GLN A 174 4.59 -11.20 -0.59
C GLN A 174 3.82 -10.06 0.08
N ILE A 175 4.43 -9.52 1.12
CA ILE A 175 3.93 -8.38 1.89
C ILE A 175 4.92 -7.24 1.73
N THR A 176 4.40 -6.03 1.55
CA THR A 176 5.21 -4.83 1.41
C THR A 176 4.72 -3.77 2.38
N VAL A 177 5.63 -3.08 3.05
CA VAL A 177 5.32 -2.05 4.05
C VAL A 177 6.10 -0.78 3.74
N ILE A 178 5.40 0.35 3.64
CA ILE A 178 5.97 1.67 3.37
C ILE A 178 5.94 2.51 4.63
N ALA A 179 7.07 3.13 4.97
CA ALA A 179 7.14 4.19 5.97
C ALA A 179 6.66 5.51 5.36
N THR A 180 5.57 6.09 5.86
CA THR A 180 5.13 7.44 5.45
C THR A 180 5.87 8.55 6.21
N GLN A 181 6.70 8.18 7.19
CA GLN A 181 7.50 9.07 8.02
C GLN A 181 8.83 8.39 8.36
N ALA A 182 9.90 9.17 8.48
CA ALA A 182 11.21 8.66 8.91
C ALA A 182 11.16 8.02 10.31
N ASN A 183 12.13 7.15 10.61
CA ASN A 183 12.26 6.45 11.88
C ASN A 183 10.97 5.71 12.29
N THR A 184 10.42 4.91 11.37
CA THR A 184 9.24 4.08 11.61
C THR A 184 9.68 2.67 11.91
N THR A 185 9.31 2.15 13.09
CA THR A 185 9.54 0.74 13.42
C THR A 185 8.26 -0.06 13.16
N ILE A 186 8.41 -1.14 12.40
CA ILE A 186 7.36 -2.10 12.13
C ILE A 186 7.67 -3.41 12.83
N GLU A 187 6.63 -4.10 13.29
CA GLU A 187 6.67 -5.46 13.78
C GLU A 187 5.76 -6.34 12.93
N ILE A 188 6.28 -7.48 12.51
CA ILE A 188 5.58 -8.44 11.66
C ILE A 188 5.58 -9.80 12.34
N THR A 189 4.42 -10.43 12.44
CA THR A 189 4.26 -11.84 12.82
C THR A 189 3.79 -12.61 11.60
N PRO A 190 4.71 -13.25 10.84
CA PRO A 190 4.36 -13.93 9.60
C PRO A 190 3.69 -15.27 9.88
N THR A 191 2.73 -15.67 9.05
CA THR A 191 2.07 -16.99 9.17
C THR A 191 2.83 -18.12 8.48
N ALA A 192 3.71 -17.79 7.54
CA ALA A 192 4.68 -18.70 6.93
C ALA A 192 6.11 -18.14 7.01
N ALA A 193 7.10 -19.03 6.92
CA ALA A 193 8.50 -18.61 6.91
C ALA A 193 8.88 -17.94 5.58
N GLY A 194 9.97 -17.17 5.58
CA GLY A 194 10.50 -16.50 4.39
C GLY A 194 11.85 -15.85 4.70
N GLY A 195 12.84 -15.97 3.80
CA GLY A 195 14.20 -15.52 4.10
C GLY A 195 14.72 -16.12 5.41
N SER A 196 15.09 -15.26 6.38
CA SER A 196 15.50 -15.66 7.74
C SER A 196 14.37 -15.59 8.78
N ARG A 197 13.14 -15.24 8.37
CA ARG A 197 11.99 -15.05 9.26
C ARG A 197 11.25 -16.36 9.46
N VAL A 198 10.95 -16.65 10.72
CA VAL A 198 10.27 -17.89 11.14
C VAL A 198 8.78 -17.62 11.32
N ALA A 199 7.94 -18.54 10.83
CA ALA A 199 6.50 -18.49 11.01
C ALA A 199 6.12 -18.39 12.50
N GLY A 200 5.12 -17.57 12.83
CA GLY A 200 4.61 -17.36 14.18
C GLY A 200 5.51 -16.54 15.11
N THR A 201 6.75 -16.25 14.72
CA THR A 201 7.69 -15.50 15.54
C THR A 201 7.70 -14.01 15.12
N PRO A 202 7.34 -13.07 16.00
CA PRO A 202 7.41 -11.65 15.67
C PRO A 202 8.85 -11.19 15.46
N PHE A 203 9.06 -10.33 14.47
CA PHE A 203 10.33 -9.65 14.24
C PHE A 203 10.09 -8.17 13.95
N GLN A 204 11.12 -7.34 14.21
CA GLN A 204 11.05 -5.91 14.00
C GLN A 204 11.99 -5.45 12.88
N VAL A 205 11.57 -4.42 12.15
CA VAL A 205 12.35 -3.74 11.12
C VAL A 205 12.22 -2.23 11.32
N THR A 206 13.34 -1.52 11.31
CA THR A 206 13.37 -0.06 11.38
C THR A 206 13.55 0.52 9.98
N LEU A 207 12.60 1.37 9.58
CA LEU A 207 12.60 2.15 8.35
C LEU A 207 13.10 3.55 8.68
N LEU A 208 14.30 3.89 8.17
CA LEU A 208 15.04 5.07 8.63
C LEU A 208 14.54 6.35 7.94
N ALA A 209 14.23 6.29 6.65
CA ALA A 209 13.72 7.42 5.89
C ALA A 209 12.23 7.28 5.56
N GLU A 210 11.58 8.43 5.35
CA GLU A 210 10.27 8.48 4.71
C GLU A 210 10.38 7.91 3.28
N GLY A 211 9.44 7.07 2.89
CA GLY A 211 9.45 6.38 1.60
C GLY A 211 10.35 5.16 1.54
N ASP A 212 11.00 4.76 2.65
CA ASP A 212 11.60 3.44 2.77
C ASP A 212 10.52 2.36 2.66
N VAL A 213 10.84 1.28 1.96
CA VAL A 213 9.90 0.19 1.69
C VAL A 213 10.54 -1.15 2.09
N TYR A 214 9.87 -1.87 2.98
CA TYR A 214 10.21 -3.24 3.34
C TYR A 214 9.43 -4.24 2.49
N GLN A 215 10.09 -5.27 1.98
CA GLN A 215 9.45 -6.42 1.33
C GLN A 215 9.78 -7.70 2.08
N PHE A 216 8.78 -8.58 2.20
CA PHE A 216 8.88 -9.93 2.73
C PHE A 216 8.15 -10.90 1.80
N GLN A 217 8.84 -11.95 1.37
CA GLN A 217 8.33 -13.01 0.50
C GLN A 217 8.27 -14.34 1.24
N ALA A 218 7.18 -15.09 1.02
CA ALA A 218 7.03 -16.43 1.57
C ALA A 218 8.06 -17.41 0.97
N ALA A 219 8.54 -18.34 1.80
CA ALA A 219 9.23 -19.52 1.31
C ALA A 219 8.23 -20.53 0.72
N SER A 220 8.70 -21.32 -0.25
CA SER A 220 7.98 -22.49 -0.77
C SER A 220 6.52 -22.21 -1.20
N GLN A 221 6.27 -21.05 -1.82
CA GLN A 221 4.94 -20.66 -2.33
C GLN A 221 3.84 -20.61 -1.26
N ALA A 222 4.22 -20.50 0.02
CA ALA A 222 3.28 -20.57 1.13
C ALA A 222 2.30 -19.38 1.17
N ASP A 223 1.12 -19.64 1.71
CA ASP A 223 0.10 -18.63 1.98
C ASP A 223 0.51 -17.77 3.19
N LEU A 224 0.48 -16.44 3.03
CA LEU A 224 0.74 -15.45 4.08
C LEU A 224 -0.52 -14.92 4.77
N SER A 225 -1.68 -15.50 4.46
CA SER A 225 -2.97 -15.11 5.06
C SER A 225 -2.88 -15.13 6.57
N GLY A 226 -3.36 -14.05 7.20
CA GLY A 226 -3.34 -13.88 8.65
C GLY A 226 -2.03 -13.29 9.19
N THR A 227 -1.03 -13.01 8.36
CA THR A 227 0.19 -12.30 8.79
C THR A 227 -0.21 -10.96 9.39
N LYS A 228 0.26 -10.68 10.62
CA LYS A 228 -0.02 -9.45 11.34
C LYS A 228 1.11 -8.46 11.13
N ILE A 229 0.78 -7.22 10.79
CA ILE A 229 1.73 -6.13 10.55
C ILE A 229 1.29 -4.95 11.40
N ARG A 230 2.21 -4.40 12.20
CA ARG A 230 1.93 -3.19 12.98
C ARG A 230 3.10 -2.22 13.01
N SER A 231 2.82 -0.92 13.02
CA SER A 231 3.80 0.08 13.48
C SER A 231 3.75 0.13 15.00
N ILE A 232 4.92 0.04 15.62
CA ILE A 232 5.08 0.09 17.07
C ILE A 232 5.83 1.35 17.49
N ALA A 233 5.47 1.90 18.63
CA ALA A 233 6.22 2.97 19.25
C ALA A 233 7.53 2.41 19.83
N THR A 234 8.65 3.04 19.48
CA THR A 234 9.94 2.85 20.15
C THR A 234 10.29 4.07 21.00
N ALA A 235 11.20 3.92 21.96
CA ALA A 235 11.66 5.03 22.79
C ALA A 235 12.14 6.19 21.89
N GLY A 236 11.55 7.38 22.07
CA GLY A 236 11.88 8.58 21.27
C GLY A 236 11.19 8.71 19.91
N SER A 237 10.33 7.76 19.51
CA SER A 237 9.64 7.79 18.19
C SER A 237 8.43 8.73 18.09
N GLY A 238 7.95 9.27 19.21
CA GLY A 238 6.76 10.13 19.26
C GLY A 238 5.41 9.40 19.15
N GLY A 239 5.41 8.06 19.06
CA GLY A 239 4.20 7.24 18.98
C GLY A 239 4.21 6.29 17.77
N CYS A 240 3.11 5.53 17.58
CA CYS A 240 2.92 4.69 16.41
C CYS A 240 2.68 5.56 15.18
N LYS A 241 3.35 5.24 14.06
CA LYS A 241 3.27 6.02 12.82
C LYS A 241 2.36 5.31 11.81
N PRO A 242 1.60 6.04 10.99
CA PRO A 242 0.85 5.43 9.91
C PRO A 242 1.82 4.77 8.91
N ILE A 243 1.42 3.62 8.38
CA ILE A 243 2.17 2.87 7.37
C ILE A 243 1.20 2.46 6.26
N ALA A 244 1.70 2.34 5.02
CA ALA A 244 0.94 1.70 3.94
C ALA A 244 1.39 0.26 3.81
N VAL A 245 0.45 -0.67 3.72
CA VAL A 245 0.72 -2.10 3.61
C VAL A 245 0.09 -2.63 2.33
N PHE A 246 0.85 -3.41 1.58
CA PHE A 246 0.36 -4.13 0.40
C PHE A 246 0.49 -5.62 0.63
N SER A 247 -0.51 -6.38 0.19
CA SER A 247 -0.38 -7.80 -0.06
C SER A 247 -0.35 -8.03 -1.56
N SER A 248 0.57 -8.88 -2.01
CA SER A 248 0.70 -9.20 -3.42
C SER A 248 1.29 -10.58 -3.65
N SER A 249 1.44 -10.96 -4.90
CA SER A 249 2.23 -12.11 -5.34
C SER A 249 3.09 -11.71 -6.52
N THR A 250 4.24 -12.35 -6.72
CA THR A 250 5.07 -12.10 -7.92
C THR A 250 4.38 -12.49 -9.22
N TRP A 251 3.47 -13.48 -9.11
CA TRP A 251 2.61 -14.07 -10.13
C TRP A 251 1.68 -15.04 -9.41
N SER A 252 0.56 -15.46 -10.00
CA SER A 252 -0.30 -16.49 -9.44
C SER A 252 -1.06 -17.23 -10.55
N PRO A 253 -0.91 -18.56 -10.66
CA PRO A 253 -1.81 -19.42 -11.43
C PRO A 253 -3.03 -19.86 -10.61
N PHE A 254 -3.19 -19.32 -9.39
CA PHE A 254 -4.06 -19.89 -8.35
C PHE A 254 -3.79 -21.39 -8.17
N GLU A 255 -4.81 -22.24 -8.35
CA GLU A 255 -4.70 -23.69 -8.21
C GLU A 255 -4.50 -24.42 -9.56
N CYS A 256 -4.27 -23.68 -10.65
CA CYS A 256 -4.18 -24.25 -11.99
C CYS A 256 -2.73 -24.66 -12.33
N ALA A 257 -2.38 -25.92 -12.03
CA ALA A 257 -1.03 -26.46 -12.27
C ALA A 257 -0.58 -26.48 -13.75
N GLY A 258 -1.53 -26.43 -14.69
CA GLY A 258 -1.29 -26.36 -16.14
C GLY A 258 -1.38 -24.97 -16.74
N ALA A 259 -1.41 -23.91 -15.91
CA ALA A 259 -1.61 -22.56 -16.39
C ALA A 259 -0.44 -22.06 -17.25
N SER A 260 -0.76 -21.54 -18.44
CA SER A 260 0.17 -20.84 -19.32
C SER A 260 0.16 -19.32 -19.12
N GLY A 261 -0.55 -18.83 -18.10
CA GLY A 261 -0.74 -17.42 -17.78
C GLY A 261 -1.22 -17.25 -16.33
N GLY A 262 -1.30 -16.02 -15.85
CA GLY A 262 -1.75 -15.75 -14.49
C GLY A 262 -1.40 -14.33 -14.07
N ASP A 263 -2.00 -13.87 -12.99
CA ASP A 263 -1.93 -12.49 -12.54
C ASP A 263 -1.10 -12.36 -11.29
N ASN A 264 -0.46 -11.21 -11.11
CA ASN A 264 0.02 -10.83 -9.80
C ASN A 264 -1.17 -10.35 -8.97
N LEU A 265 -1.52 -11.08 -7.91
CA LEU A 265 -2.35 -10.51 -6.85
C LEU A 265 -1.66 -9.23 -6.34
N TYR A 266 -2.37 -8.13 -6.20
CA TYR A 266 -1.81 -6.85 -5.76
C TYR A 266 -2.89 -5.95 -5.18
N GLN A 267 -2.80 -5.67 -3.88
CA GLN A 267 -3.81 -4.91 -3.15
C GLN A 267 -3.17 -4.10 -2.02
N GLN A 268 -3.47 -2.81 -1.95
CA GLN A 268 -3.23 -2.01 -0.76
C GLN A 268 -4.28 -2.37 0.29
N LEU A 269 -3.82 -2.66 1.51
CA LEU A 269 -4.66 -3.12 2.59
C LEU A 269 -5.30 -1.94 3.31
N PHE A 270 -6.56 -2.13 3.70
CA PHE A 270 -7.24 -1.27 4.66
C PHE A 270 -6.79 -1.62 6.09
N PRO A 271 -6.51 -0.63 6.95
CA PRO A 271 -6.12 -0.89 8.33
C PRO A 271 -7.27 -1.54 9.11
N THR A 272 -6.96 -2.37 10.11
CA THR A 272 -7.97 -3.12 10.88
C THR A 272 -9.04 -2.23 11.53
N ARG A 273 -8.67 -0.99 11.92
CA ARG A 273 -9.62 0.00 12.47
C ARG A 273 -10.74 0.41 11.51
N SER A 274 -10.55 0.21 10.20
CA SER A 274 -11.53 0.55 9.16
C SER A 274 -12.44 -0.62 8.80
N TRP A 275 -12.21 -1.80 9.37
CA TRP A 275 -13.01 -2.98 9.07
C TRP A 275 -14.38 -2.87 9.73
N GLY A 276 -15.42 -3.10 8.93
CA GLY A 276 -16.78 -3.18 9.43
C GLY A 276 -16.95 -4.33 10.43
N LYS A 277 -17.83 -4.14 11.42
CA LYS A 277 -18.22 -5.22 12.34
C LYS A 277 -19.33 -6.11 11.76
N GLN A 278 -19.89 -5.72 10.64
CA GLN A 278 -21.00 -6.39 9.95
C GLN A 278 -20.59 -6.60 8.50
N PHE A 279 -20.87 -7.80 8.00
CA PHE A 279 -20.68 -8.15 6.60
C PHE A 279 -21.99 -8.74 6.05
N VAL A 280 -22.29 -8.47 4.80
CA VAL A 280 -23.40 -9.11 4.08
C VAL A 280 -22.81 -10.35 3.41
N THR A 281 -23.19 -11.53 3.89
CA THR A 281 -22.94 -12.83 3.21
C THR A 281 -24.15 -13.23 2.39
#